data_AF-A0A7W9EYP6-F1
#
_entry.id   AF-A0A7W9EYP6-F1
#
_cell.length_a   1.000
_cell.length_b   1.000
_cell.length_c   1.000
_cell.angle_alpha   90.00
_cell.angle_beta   90.00
_cell.angle_gamma   90.00
#
_symmetry.space_group_name_H-M   'P 1'
#
loop_
_entity.id
_entity.type
_entity.pdbx_description
1 polymer ?
#
loop_
_entity_poly.entity_id
_entity_poly.type
_entity_poly.pdbx_seq_one_letter_code
_entity_poly.pdbx_strand_id
1 'polypeptide(L)'
;MLKTRILATVAITALSAGSAMACTVEDVQAKQGALIEAVQTLMAVNPDKAQEIVAQMQVELEAAAAADDEEAVCEMMDRLTAEAAG
;
A
#
# COMPACT_ATOMS: atom_id res chain seq x y z
N MET A 1 -21.06 6.51 -29.40
CA MET A 1 -20.40 5.42 -28.66
C MET A 1 -19.34 6.01 -27.76
N LEU A 2 -19.65 6.05 -26.47
CA LEU A 2 -18.91 6.76 -25.43
C LEU A 2 -17.63 5.99 -25.11
N LYS A 3 -16.49 6.41 -25.69
CA LYS A 3 -15.19 5.79 -25.43
C LYS A 3 -14.49 6.56 -24.31
N THR A 4 -15.09 6.52 -23.12
CA THR A 4 -14.52 7.11 -21.91
C THR A 4 -13.38 6.21 -21.44
N ARG A 5 -12.15 6.50 -21.88
CA ARG A 5 -10.96 6.00 -21.21
C ARG A 5 -10.81 6.78 -19.89
N ILE A 6 -11.46 6.28 -18.85
CA ILE A 6 -11.18 6.70 -17.48
C ILE A 6 -9.84 6.08 -17.13
N LEU A 7 -8.76 6.84 -17.33
CA LEU A 7 -7.52 6.65 -16.62
C LEU A 7 -7.86 6.76 -15.13
N ALA A 8 -7.83 5.64 -14.42
CA ALA A 8 -7.96 5.59 -12.98
C ALA A 8 -6.70 6.20 -12.37
N THR A 9 -6.64 7.53 -12.33
CA THR A 9 -5.69 8.25 -11.50
C THR A 9 -6.17 8.07 -10.07
N VAL A 10 -5.57 7.14 -9.33
CA VAL A 10 -5.80 6.99 -7.89
C VAL A 10 -5.23 8.24 -7.22
N ALA A 11 -6.07 9.26 -7.05
CA ALA A 11 -5.76 10.43 -6.26
C ALA A 11 -5.94 10.04 -4.80
N ILE A 12 -4.83 9.73 -4.13
CA ILE A 12 -4.79 9.49 -2.68
C ILE A 12 -5.06 10.85 -2.03
N THR A 13 -6.29 11.05 -1.57
CA THR A 13 -6.69 12.22 -0.79
C THR A 13 -5.89 12.21 0.50
N ALA A 14 -5.13 13.28 0.72
CA ALA A 14 -4.33 13.51 1.91
C ALA A 14 -5.22 13.41 3.16
N LEU A 15 -4.93 12.42 4.00
CA LEU A 15 -5.66 12.21 5.23
C LEU A 15 -5.09 13.11 6.34
N SER A 16 -6.01 13.71 7.08
CA SER A 16 -5.77 14.77 8.05
C SER A 16 -5.34 14.22 9.40
N ALA A 17 -4.10 14.50 9.76
CA ALA A 17 -3.42 14.27 11.04
C ALA A 17 -4.35 14.30 12.27
N GLY A 18 -4.64 13.11 12.81
CA GLY A 18 -5.34 12.88 14.07
C GLY A 18 -4.53 11.97 14.99
N SER A 19 -3.65 12.57 15.79
CA SER A 19 -3.10 12.13 17.08
C SER A 19 -3.32 10.66 17.54
N ALA A 20 -2.50 9.75 17.05
CA ALA A 20 -1.67 8.76 17.77
C ALA A 20 -1.23 7.70 16.76
N MET A 21 0.08 7.55 16.47
CA MET A 21 0.63 6.49 15.60
C MET A 21 0.07 6.34 14.16
N ALA A 22 -0.81 7.21 13.68
CA ALA A 22 -1.19 7.29 12.27
C ALA A 22 -0.03 7.91 11.46
N CYS A 23 0.55 7.17 10.50
CA CYS A 23 1.70 7.62 9.71
C CYS A 23 1.50 9.04 9.20
N THR A 24 2.54 9.86 9.31
CA THR A 24 2.55 11.12 8.56
C THR A 24 2.55 10.82 7.05
N VAL A 25 2.16 11.79 6.23
CA VAL A 25 2.25 11.65 4.76
C VAL A 25 3.68 11.29 4.34
N GLU A 26 4.68 11.79 5.06
CA GLU A 26 6.10 11.46 4.87
C GLU A 26 6.41 10.00 5.23
N ASP A 27 5.86 9.49 6.34
CA ASP A 27 5.99 8.08 6.72
C ASP A 27 5.33 7.14 5.71
N VAL A 28 4.14 7.48 5.23
CA VAL A 28 3.45 6.68 4.19
C VAL A 28 4.29 6.66 2.91
N GLN A 29 4.85 7.80 2.48
CA GLN A 29 5.71 7.84 1.29
C GLN A 29 6.99 7.04 1.48
N ALA A 30 7.63 7.13 2.65
CA ALA A 30 8.83 6.36 2.97
C ALA A 30 8.54 4.85 2.99
N LYS A 31 7.43 4.44 3.61
CA LYS A 31 6.97 3.03 3.65
C LYS A 31 6.59 2.53 2.27
N GLN A 32 5.99 3.37 1.41
CA GLN A 32 5.68 3.00 0.03
C GLN A 32 6.97 2.73 -0.75
N GLY A 33 7.97 3.60 -0.62
CA GLY A 33 9.28 3.40 -1.23
C GLY A 33 9.93 2.08 -0.78
N ALA A 34 9.96 1.83 0.52
CA ALA A 34 10.52 0.61 1.09
C ALA A 34 9.78 -0.66 0.63
N LEU A 35 8.45 -0.63 0.62
CA LEU A 35 7.62 -1.73 0.15
C LEU A 35 7.87 -2.03 -1.34
N ILE A 36 7.94 -1.00 -2.18
CA ILE A 36 8.21 -1.14 -3.62
C ILE A 36 9.60 -1.73 -3.85
N GLU A 37 10.60 -1.29 -3.11
CA GLU A 37 11.97 -1.84 -3.21
C GLU A 37 12.03 -3.30 -2.75
N ALA A 38 11.37 -3.62 -1.63
CA ALA A 38 11.29 -4.98 -1.11
C ALA A 38 10.54 -5.92 -2.06
N VAL A 39 9.40 -5.50 -2.60
CA VAL A 39 8.62 -6.28 -3.58
C VAL A 39 9.41 -6.46 -4.88
N GLN A 40 10.11 -5.44 -5.38
CA GLN A 40 10.96 -5.61 -6.58
C GLN A 40 12.12 -6.57 -6.34
N THR A 41 12.74 -6.51 -5.16
CA THR A 41 13.79 -7.45 -4.75
C THR A 41 13.23 -8.86 -4.67
N LEU A 42 12.07 -9.02 -4.03
CA LEU A 42 11.39 -10.30 -3.92
C LEU A 42 10.95 -10.82 -5.29
N MET A 43 10.49 -9.97 -6.20
CA MET A 43 10.11 -10.38 -7.56
C MET A 43 11.28 -11.03 -8.31
N ALA A 44 12.52 -10.59 -8.07
CA ALA A 44 13.71 -11.16 -8.70
C ALA A 44 14.08 -12.55 -8.15
N VAL A 45 13.65 -12.89 -6.93
CA VAL A 45 14.00 -14.13 -6.24
C VAL A 45 12.83 -15.13 -6.19
N ASN A 46 11.62 -14.62 -5.97
CA ASN A 46 10.38 -15.36 -5.82
C ASN A 46 9.18 -14.51 -6.33
N PRO A 47 8.91 -14.54 -7.65
CA PRO A 47 7.84 -13.74 -8.26
C PRO A 47 6.43 -14.16 -7.83
N ASP A 48 6.24 -15.42 -7.41
CA ASP A 48 4.94 -15.90 -6.94
C ASP A 48 4.61 -15.29 -5.56
N LYS A 49 5.57 -15.29 -4.62
CA LYS A 49 5.41 -14.65 -3.30
C LYS A 49 5.23 -13.14 -3.43
N ALA A 50 5.95 -12.50 -4.35
CA ALA A 50 5.77 -11.07 -4.61
C ALA A 50 4.36 -10.73 -5.12
N GLN A 51 3.79 -11.55 -6.01
CA GLN A 51 2.41 -11.36 -6.46
C GLN A 51 1.39 -11.58 -5.33
N GLU A 52 1.63 -12.55 -4.44
CA GLU A 52 0.79 -12.78 -3.26
C GLU A 52 0.76 -11.56 -2.33
N ILE A 53 1.92 -10.97 -2.05
CA ILE A 53 2.05 -9.74 -1.24
C ILE A 53 1.31 -8.57 -1.89
N VAL A 54 1.45 -8.39 -3.21
CA VAL A 54 0.73 -7.32 -3.93
C VAL A 54 -0.78 -7.54 -3.92
N ALA A 55 -1.24 -8.79 -4.03
CA ALA A 55 -2.65 -9.13 -3.95
C ALA A 55 -3.22 -8.89 -2.54
N GLN A 56 -2.49 -9.28 -1.48
CA GLN A 56 -2.88 -8.98 -0.10
C GLN A 56 -2.94 -7.47 0.16
N MET A 57 -1.94 -6.71 -0.30
CA MET A 57 -1.92 -5.25 -0.20
C MET A 57 -3.20 -4.62 -0.77
N GLN A 58 -3.66 -5.08 -1.94
CA GLN A 58 -4.87 -4.55 -2.56
C GLN A 58 -6.11 -4.84 -1.72
N VAL A 59 -6.29 -6.09 -1.29
CA VAL A 59 -7.45 -6.51 -0.48
C VAL A 59 -7.51 -5.74 0.83
N GLU A 60 -6.37 -5.57 1.50
CA GLU A 60 -6.31 -4.88 2.77
C GLU A 60 -6.42 -3.37 2.64
N LEU A 61 -5.87 -2.79 1.58
CA LEU A 61 -6.08 -1.37 1.28
C LEU A 61 -7.55 -1.09 0.97
N GLU A 62 -8.23 -1.94 0.22
CA GLU A 62 -9.67 -1.84 -0.03
C GLU A 62 -10.49 -1.97 1.26
N ALA A 63 -10.11 -2.89 2.15
CA ALA A 63 -10.75 -3.07 3.45
C ALA A 63 -10.54 -1.86 4.37
N ALA A 64 -9.31 -1.34 4.45
CA ALA A 64 -8.97 -0.16 5.24
C ALA A 64 -9.66 1.10 4.69
N ALA A 65 -9.70 1.27 3.36
CA ALA A 65 -10.42 2.36 2.73
C ALA A 65 -11.95 2.27 2.95
N ALA A 66 -12.52 1.06 2.97
CA ALA A 66 -13.93 0.86 3.30
C ALA A 66 -14.23 1.14 4.79
N ALA A 67 -13.24 0.96 5.66
CA ALA A 67 -13.33 1.22 7.10
C ALA A 67 -12.93 2.65 7.50
N ASP A 68 -12.41 3.46 6.56
CA ASP A 68 -11.76 4.75 6.84
C ASP A 68 -10.65 4.62 7.92
N ASP A 69 -9.98 3.47 7.94
CA ASP A 69 -9.01 3.08 8.96
C ASP A 69 -7.58 3.33 8.48
N GLU A 70 -7.13 4.55 8.74
CA GLU A 70 -5.81 5.03 8.29
C GLU A 70 -4.65 4.34 9.04
N GLU A 71 -4.86 3.96 10.30
CA GLU A 71 -3.88 3.18 11.08
C GLU A 71 -3.70 1.79 10.47
N ALA A 72 -4.79 1.14 10.05
CA ALA A 72 -4.72 -0.16 9.39
C ALA A 72 -3.90 -0.11 8.09
N VAL A 73 -3.96 1.00 7.34
CA VAL A 73 -3.11 1.18 6.14
C VAL A 73 -1.63 1.16 6.50
N CYS A 74 -1.25 1.87 7.57
CA CYS A 74 0.12 1.94 8.05
C CYS A 74 0.67 0.61 8.53
N GLU A 75 -0.09 -0.09 9.37
CA GLU A 75 0.30 -1.40 9.90
C GLU A 75 0.42 -2.44 8.77
N MET A 76 -0.50 -2.39 7.79
CA MET A 76 -0.44 -3.23 6.60
C MET A 76 0.85 -3.00 5.82
N MET A 77 1.20 -1.74 5.56
CA MET A 77 2.42 -1.41 4.83
C MET A 77 3.69 -1.87 5.53
N ASP A 78 3.79 -1.72 6.85
CA ASP A 78 4.93 -2.20 7.63
C ASP A 78 5.05 -3.72 7.60
N ARG A 79 3.92 -4.41 7.81
CA ARG A 79 3.89 -5.88 7.78
C ARG A 79 4.29 -6.44 6.42
N LEU A 80 3.70 -5.91 5.34
CA LEU A 80 4.01 -6.37 3.98
C LEU A 80 5.45 -6.05 3.57
N THR A 81 6.01 -4.94 4.06
CA THR A 81 7.43 -4.63 3.83
C THR A 81 8.33 -5.64 4.54
N ALA A 82 8.02 -5.97 5.80
CA ALA A 82 8.76 -6.99 6.54
C ALA A 82 8.63 -8.38 5.90
N GLU A 83 7.45 -8.73 5.38
CA GLU A 83 7.19 -9.99 4.70
C GLU A 83 7.89 -10.08 3.33
N ALA A 84 8.04 -8.96 2.63
CA ALA A 84 8.78 -8.87 1.38
C ALA A 84 10.31 -8.88 1.57
N ALA A 85 10.78 -8.42 2.72
CA ALA A 85 12.21 -8.41 3.09
C ALA A 85 12.73 -9.74 3.68
N GLY A 86 11.83 -10.69 3.99
CA GLY A 86 12.13 -12.00 4.60
C GLY A 86 11.83 -13.21 3.71
#